data_AF-A0A812UZ02-F1
#
_entry.id   AF-A0A812UZ02-F1
#
_cell.length_a   1.000
_cell.length_b   1.000
_cell.length_c   1.000
_cell.angle_alpha   90.00
_cell.angle_beta   90.00
_cell.angle_gamma   90.00
#
_symmetry.space_group_name_H-M   'P 1'
#
loop_
_entity.id
_entity.type
_entity.pdbx_description
1 polymer ?
#
loop_
_entity_poly.entity_id
_entity_poly.type
_entity_poly.pdbx_seq_one_letter_code
_entity_poly.pdbx_strand_id
1 'polypeptide(L)'
;DLTARTSKPCALGLRDYFPYWHQGGQHGPFGKPLLVDTRDHHRHHIFFDDNILLDDLDTKIVDVRDKTGREIWPVYAQRYYLCRAEPLLAILDDSYYVRKVE
;
A
#
# COMPACT_ATOMS: atom_id res chain seq x y z
N ASP A 1 1.70 -7.80 -23.32
CA ASP A 1 1.38 -6.42 -22.92
C ASP A 1 0.41 -6.44 -21.75
N LEU A 2 0.76 -5.79 -20.63
CA LEU A 2 -0.08 -5.73 -19.43
C LEU A 2 -1.31 -4.86 -19.70
N THR A 3 -1.14 -3.77 -20.45
CA THR A 3 -2.18 -2.79 -20.79
C THR A 3 -3.35 -3.44 -21.53
N ALA A 4 -3.04 -4.23 -22.56
CA ALA A 4 -4.05 -5.01 -23.27
C ALA A 4 -4.80 -5.99 -22.34
N ARG A 5 -4.10 -6.62 -21.38
CA ARG A 5 -4.66 -7.63 -20.47
C ARG A 5 -5.53 -7.04 -19.36
N THR A 6 -5.31 -5.77 -19.01
CA THR A 6 -6.07 -5.04 -17.98
C THR A 6 -7.07 -4.03 -18.58
N SER A 7 -7.33 -4.12 -19.90
CA SER A 7 -8.24 -3.21 -20.61
C SER A 7 -9.74 -3.41 -20.31
N LYS A 8 -10.07 -4.47 -19.58
CA LYS A 8 -11.42 -4.84 -19.11
C LYS A 8 -11.36 -5.20 -17.62
N PRO A 9 -12.48 -5.23 -16.90
CA PRO A 9 -12.50 -5.70 -15.51
C PRO A 9 -11.84 -7.08 -15.40
N CYS A 10 -10.79 -7.17 -14.57
CA CYS A 10 -10.01 -8.38 -14.39
C CYS A 10 -9.41 -8.43 -12.99
N ALA A 11 -9.11 -9.63 -12.51
CA ALA A 11 -8.21 -9.83 -11.38
C ALA A 11 -6.78 -10.00 -11.88
N LEU A 12 -5.85 -9.21 -11.35
CA LEU A 12 -4.42 -9.29 -11.65
C LEU A 12 -3.67 -9.84 -10.42
N GLY A 13 -3.00 -10.98 -10.59
CA GLY A 13 -2.07 -11.51 -9.60
C GLY A 13 -0.65 -11.09 -9.92
N LEU A 14 -0.03 -10.30 -9.05
CA LEU A 14 1.40 -9.99 -9.08
C LEU A 14 2.06 -10.70 -7.91
N ARG A 15 3.25 -11.27 -8.13
CA ARG A 15 4.03 -11.92 -7.08
C ARG A 15 5.13 -10.96 -6.63
N ASP A 16 5.17 -10.69 -5.33
CA ASP A 16 6.28 -9.95 -4.73
C ASP A 16 7.61 -10.67 -4.99
N TYR A 17 8.66 -9.90 -5.24
CA TYR A 17 9.99 -10.45 -5.41
C TYR A 17 10.82 -10.22 -4.15
N PHE A 18 10.66 -11.13 -3.19
CA PHE A 18 11.34 -11.07 -1.88
C PHE A 18 12.86 -10.84 -1.96
N PRO A 19 13.64 -11.51 -2.84
CA PRO A 19 15.08 -11.26 -2.91
C PRO A 19 15.45 -9.80 -3.17
N TYR A 20 14.68 -9.09 -4.01
CA TYR A 20 14.94 -7.67 -4.28
C TYR A 20 14.64 -6.79 -3.07
N TRP A 21 13.49 -6.98 -2.42
CA TRP A 21 13.15 -6.25 -1.21
C TRP A 21 14.14 -6.51 -0.07
N HIS A 22 14.57 -7.77 0.07
CA HIS A 22 15.55 -8.18 1.07
C HIS A 22 16.94 -7.57 0.82
N GLN A 23 17.41 -7.56 -0.44
CA GLN A 23 18.65 -6.87 -0.82
C GLN A 23 18.60 -5.36 -0.57
N GLY A 24 17.41 -4.76 -0.68
CA GLY A 24 17.12 -3.38 -0.32
C GLY A 24 16.98 -3.11 1.18
N GLY A 25 17.39 -4.04 2.05
CA GLY A 25 17.32 -3.86 3.50
C GLY A 25 15.91 -3.91 4.09
N GLN A 26 14.94 -4.41 3.32
CA GLN A 26 13.52 -4.44 3.69
C GLN A 26 12.92 -3.04 3.93
N HIS A 27 13.47 -2.05 3.22
CA HIS A 27 13.03 -0.66 3.27
C HIS A 27 11.91 -0.38 2.26
N GLY A 28 11.06 0.59 2.61
CA GLY A 28 9.92 1.05 1.83
C GLY A 28 10.18 1.21 0.34
N PRO A 29 11.24 1.92 -0.11
CA PRO A 29 11.53 2.14 -1.53
C PRO A 29 11.75 0.88 -2.38
N PHE A 30 11.93 -0.29 -1.76
CA PHE A 30 12.05 -1.59 -2.43
C PHE A 30 10.82 -2.48 -2.25
N GLY A 31 9.79 -1.98 -1.55
CA GLY A 31 8.56 -2.68 -1.23
C GLY A 31 7.54 -2.68 -2.37
N LYS A 32 6.30 -3.03 -2.01
CA LYS A 32 5.15 -3.06 -2.91
C LYS A 32 4.79 -1.63 -3.34
N PRO A 33 4.63 -1.32 -4.64
CA PRO A 33 4.36 0.04 -5.08
C PRO A 33 2.94 0.49 -4.72
N LEU A 34 2.82 1.66 -4.10
CA LEU A 34 1.59 2.41 -3.90
C LEU A 34 1.74 3.82 -4.48
N LEU A 35 1.01 4.10 -5.56
CA LEU A 35 0.92 5.44 -6.15
C LEU A 35 -0.31 6.16 -5.60
N VAL A 36 -0.11 7.35 -5.05
CA VAL A 36 -1.19 8.18 -4.49
C VAL A 36 -1.29 9.52 -5.23
N ASP A 37 -2.52 10.01 -5.43
CA ASP A 37 -2.76 11.38 -5.88
C ASP A 37 -3.03 12.28 -4.67
N THR A 38 -1.99 12.98 -4.20
CA THR A 38 -2.09 13.90 -3.05
C THR A 38 -2.98 15.13 -3.32
N ARG A 39 -3.40 15.33 -4.58
CA ARG A 39 -4.28 16.44 -5.00
C ARG A 39 -5.73 16.01 -5.19
N ASP A 40 -6.03 14.70 -5.18
CA ASP A 40 -7.39 14.21 -5.26
C ASP A 40 -7.99 14.16 -3.85
N HIS A 41 -8.87 15.12 -3.54
CA HIS A 41 -9.57 15.17 -2.26
C HIS A 41 -10.90 14.39 -2.27
N HIS A 42 -11.29 13.80 -3.41
CA HIS A 42 -12.50 13.01 -3.55
C HIS A 42 -12.26 11.51 -3.38
N ARG A 43 -11.01 11.05 -3.54
CA ARG A 43 -10.62 9.65 -3.40
C ARG A 43 -9.54 9.51 -2.35
N HIS A 44 -9.80 8.64 -1.38
CA HIS A 44 -8.79 8.27 -0.41
C HIS A 44 -8.04 7.03 -0.89
N HIS A 45 -6.73 7.17 -1.10
CA HIS A 45 -5.84 6.07 -1.45
C HIS A 45 -5.37 5.36 -0.18
N ILE A 46 -5.57 4.06 -0.05
CA ILE A 46 -5.15 3.29 1.14
C ILE A 46 -4.59 1.94 0.73
N PHE A 47 -3.57 1.49 1.46
CA PHE A 47 -3.03 0.14 1.38
C PHE A 47 -3.27 -0.60 2.70
N PHE A 48 -3.90 -1.77 2.62
CA PHE A 48 -4.15 -2.65 3.76
C PHE A 48 -3.26 -3.88 3.68
N ASP A 49 -2.55 -4.19 4.77
CA ASP A 49 -1.72 -5.40 4.92
C ASP A 49 -1.46 -5.62 6.42
N ASP A 50 -1.34 -6.88 6.84
CA ASP A 50 -1.10 -7.24 8.24
C ASP A 50 0.37 -7.05 8.65
N ASN A 51 1.28 -7.03 7.66
CA ASN A 51 2.71 -6.81 7.87
C ASN A 51 3.11 -5.33 7.93
N ILE A 52 2.16 -4.40 7.82
CA ILE A 52 2.45 -2.97 8.04
C ILE A 52 2.87 -2.77 9.49
N LEU A 53 4.08 -2.28 9.69
CA LEU A 53 4.60 -1.87 10.99
C LEU A 53 4.55 -0.34 11.06
N LEU A 54 4.05 0.19 12.18
CA LEU A 54 4.05 1.64 12.43
C LEU A 54 5.47 2.05 12.82
N ASP A 55 6.15 2.71 11.89
CA ASP A 55 7.51 3.23 12.02
C ASP A 55 7.57 4.59 11.31
N ASP A 56 7.96 5.64 12.04
CA ASP A 56 8.03 7.01 11.51
C ASP A 56 9.23 7.22 10.57
N LEU A 57 10.18 6.29 10.56
CA LEU A 57 11.40 6.38 9.77
C LEU A 57 11.30 5.61 8.43
N ASP A 58 10.33 4.71 8.28
CA ASP A 58 10.25 3.80 7.13
C ASP A 58 8.85 3.18 6.95
N THR A 59 8.45 2.94 5.71
CA THR A 59 7.19 2.27 5.32
C THR A 59 7.34 0.76 5.12
N LYS A 60 8.57 0.21 5.26
CA LYS A 60 8.92 -1.21 5.23
C LYS A 60 8.47 -1.94 3.96
N ILE A 61 7.27 -2.49 3.98
CA ILE A 61 6.76 -3.39 2.94
C ILE A 61 6.15 -2.62 1.76
N VAL A 62 5.94 -1.30 1.86
CA VAL A 62 5.28 -0.49 0.83
C VAL A 62 6.18 0.66 0.36
N ASP A 63 6.34 0.81 -0.95
CA ASP A 63 6.96 1.97 -1.61
C ASP A 63 5.86 2.99 -1.93
N VAL A 64 5.75 4.05 -1.11
CA VAL A 64 4.69 5.06 -1.24
C VAL A 64 5.21 6.27 -2.00
N ARG A 65 4.66 6.49 -3.19
CA ARG A 65 5.04 7.61 -4.06
C ARG A 65 3.82 8.41 -4.49
N ASP A 66 4.02 9.70 -4.70
CA ASP A 66 3.03 10.53 -5.38
C ASP A 66 2.95 10.19 -6.87
N LYS A 67 1.96 10.73 -7.57
CA LYS A 67 1.79 10.52 -9.02
C LYS A 67 2.92 11.06 -9.92
N THR A 68 3.85 11.84 -9.37
CA THR A 68 5.06 12.28 -10.07
C THR A 68 6.23 11.31 -9.87
N GLY A 69 6.05 10.28 -9.02
CA GLY A 69 7.05 9.29 -8.66
C GLY A 69 7.91 9.70 -7.46
N ARG A 70 7.60 10.82 -6.80
CA ARG A 70 8.34 11.29 -5.63
C ARG A 70 7.90 10.53 -4.39
N GLU A 71 8.88 10.12 -3.59
CA GLU A 71 8.62 9.44 -2.31
C GLU A 71 7.87 10.36 -1.33
N ILE A 72 6.87 9.79 -0.68
CA ILE A 72 6.16 10.43 0.43
C ILE A 72 6.90 10.09 1.72
N TRP A 73 7.05 11.08 2.61
CA TRP A 73 7.75 10.81 3.86
C TRP A 73 7.02 9.75 4.70
N PRO A 74 7.74 8.82 5.35
CA PRO A 74 7.14 7.69 6.05
C PRO A 74 6.07 8.09 7.06
N VAL A 75 6.31 9.12 7.88
CA VAL A 75 5.31 9.63 8.84
C VAL A 75 3.98 10.03 8.19
N TYR A 76 4.01 10.64 6.99
CA TYR A 76 2.80 10.99 6.25
C TYR A 76 2.17 9.75 5.60
N ALA A 77 2.99 8.86 5.06
CA ALA A 77 2.52 7.62 4.47
C ALA A 77 1.79 6.73 5.47
N GLN A 78 2.40 6.50 6.64
CA GLN A 78 1.83 5.72 7.74
C GLN A 78 0.52 6.32 8.26
N ARG A 79 0.45 7.65 8.34
CA ARG A 79 -0.73 8.33 8.88
C ARG A 79 -1.91 8.37 7.90
N TYR A 80 -1.66 8.49 6.60
CA TYR A 80 -2.71 8.81 5.63
C TYR A 80 -2.94 7.74 4.57
N TYR A 81 -2.01 6.81 4.34
CA TYR A 81 -2.08 5.89 3.20
C TYR A 81 -1.87 4.42 3.58
N LEU A 82 -1.34 4.12 4.76
CA LEU A 82 -1.09 2.75 5.20
C LEU A 82 -1.99 2.40 6.38
N CYS A 83 -2.65 1.25 6.30
CA CYS A 83 -3.50 0.75 7.37
C CYS A 83 -3.14 -0.70 7.69
N ARG A 84 -2.64 -0.95 8.90
CA ARG A 84 -2.41 -2.31 9.36
C ARG A 84 -3.74 -3.05 9.51
N ALA A 85 -3.89 -4.14 8.78
CA ALA A 85 -5.07 -5.00 8.84
C ALA A 85 -4.88 -6.12 9.87
N GLU A 86 -5.96 -6.50 10.56
CA GLU A 86 -5.98 -7.65 11.47
C GLU A 86 -6.86 -8.74 10.83
N PRO A 87 -6.26 -9.80 10.23
CA PRO A 87 -6.99 -10.73 9.38
C PRO A 87 -8.17 -11.41 10.06
N LEU A 88 -8.03 -11.77 11.34
CA LEU A 88 -9.10 -12.41 12.09
C LEU A 88 -10.31 -11.49 12.25
N LEU A 89 -10.08 -10.21 12.54
CA LEU A 89 -11.17 -9.23 12.65
C LEU A 89 -11.81 -8.96 11.29
N ALA A 90 -11.00 -8.88 10.23
CA ALA A 90 -11.49 -8.69 8.87
C ALA A 90 -12.40 -9.82 8.37
N ILE A 91 -12.21 -11.06 8.87
CA ILE A 91 -13.06 -12.21 8.54
C ILE A 91 -14.37 -12.18 9.34
N LEU A 92 -14.32 -11.72 10.59
CA LEU A 92 -15.47 -11.75 11.51
C LEU A 92 -16.41 -10.55 11.34
N ASP A 93 -15.94 -9.50 10.68
CA ASP A 93 -16.65 -8.23 10.54
C ASP A 93 -16.67 -7.79 9.08
N ASP A 94 -17.82 -7.94 8.43
CA ASP A 94 -18.06 -7.52 7.04
C ASP A 94 -17.84 -6.01 6.83
N SER A 95 -17.90 -5.20 7.90
CA SER A 95 -17.67 -3.76 7.87
C SER A 95 -16.27 -3.37 8.35
N TYR A 96 -15.36 -4.32 8.56
CA TYR A 96 -14.04 -4.09 9.15
C TYR A 96 -13.26 -2.99 8.42
N TYR A 97 -13.16 -3.10 7.09
CA TYR A 97 -12.39 -2.15 6.31
C TYR A 97 -13.04 -0.77 6.29
N VAL A 98 -14.37 -0.68 6.24
CA VAL A 98 -15.11 0.61 6.28
C VAL A 98 -14.83 1.33 7.61
N ARG A 99 -14.96 0.61 8.72
CA ARG A 99 -14.68 1.14 10.07
C ARG A 99 -13.22 1.52 10.32
N LYS A 100 -12.29 1.04 9.51
CA LYS A 100 -10.88 1.45 9.57
C LYS A 100 -10.61 2.77 8.87
N VAL A 101 -11.55 3.25 8.04
CA VAL A 101 -11.41 4.50 7.28
C VAL A 101 -12.29 5.63 7.80
N GLU A 102 -13.38 5.29 8.50
CA GLU A 102 -14.25 6.24 9.23
C GLU A 102 -13.55 6.83 10.47
#